data_AF-A0A2H6N0D5-F1
#
_entry.id   AF-A0A2H6N0D5-F1
#
_cell.length_a   1.000
_cell.length_b   1.000
_cell.length_c   1.000
_cell.angle_alpha   90.00
_cell.angle_beta   90.00
_cell.angle_gamma   90.00
#
_symmetry.space_group_name_H-M   'P 1'
#
loop_
_entity.id
_entity.type
_entity.pdbx_description
1 polymer ?
#
loop_
_entity_poly.entity_id
_entity_poly.type
_entity_poly.pdbx_seq_one_letter_code
_entity_poly.pdbx_strand_id
1 'polypeptide(L)'
;YDVKEKKKISENFYFDLNSEQMKSMLRPHVPPAAITTLARSAIFSITYPSQDVFLVIKLEKVLQQGDIGECAEPYMIMKEADAAKNKEKLDKLKSQSEQFCQRLGKYRMPFAWTAIHLMNIVSSAGSLERDSAEVEIATGERKGSWSERRNSSIVGRRSLERTTSGDEACNLTNFRPATLTVTNFFKQEG
;
A
#
# COMPACT_ATOMS: atom_id res chain seq x y z
N TYR A 1 -2.39 5.96 -11.12
CA TYR A 1 -2.32 7.26 -11.80
C TYR A 1 -1.26 7.17 -12.87
N ASP A 2 -1.57 7.58 -14.09
CA ASP A 2 -0.63 7.61 -15.20
C ASP A 2 -0.08 9.04 -15.31
N VAL A 3 1.23 9.22 -15.10
CA VAL A 3 1.87 10.54 -15.12
C VAL A 3 2.09 11.06 -16.53
N LYS A 4 2.30 10.18 -17.51
CA LYS A 4 2.48 10.54 -18.91
C LYS A 4 1.18 11.10 -19.48
N GLU A 5 0.08 10.42 -19.18
CA GLU A 5 -1.27 10.79 -19.60
C GLU A 5 -1.94 11.79 -18.65
N LYS A 6 -1.31 12.06 -17.49
CA LYS A 6 -1.81 12.94 -16.42
C LYS A 6 -3.24 12.61 -15.98
N LYS A 7 -3.58 11.32 -15.87
CA LYS A 7 -4.95 10.87 -15.58
C LYS A 7 -5.04 9.72 -14.59
N LYS A 8 -6.15 9.67 -13.86
CA LYS A 8 -6.53 8.51 -13.05
C LYS A 8 -7.08 7.42 -13.99
N ILE A 9 -6.61 6.19 -13.81
CA ILE A 9 -6.93 5.04 -14.67
C ILE A 9 -7.63 3.90 -13.92
N SER A 10 -8.04 4.14 -12.66
CA SER A 10 -8.74 3.17 -11.81
C SER A 10 -9.84 3.87 -11.01
N GLU A 11 -10.75 3.09 -10.44
CA GLU A 11 -11.61 3.57 -9.36
C GLU A 11 -10.81 3.86 -8.08
N ASN A 12 -11.48 4.44 -7.10
CA ASN A 12 -10.90 4.68 -5.78
C ASN A 12 -11.21 3.47 -4.88
N PHE A 13 -10.18 2.96 -4.21
CA PHE A 13 -10.33 1.97 -3.16
C PHE A 13 -10.14 2.65 -1.81
N TYR A 14 -11.17 2.62 -0.96
CA TYR A 14 -11.15 3.21 0.37
C TYR A 14 -11.07 2.10 1.42
N PHE A 15 -10.23 2.30 2.42
CA PHE A 15 -10.13 1.41 3.57
C PHE A 15 -9.86 2.24 4.82
N ASP A 16 -10.30 1.74 5.97
CA ASP A 16 -10.13 2.40 7.25
C ASP A 16 -9.33 1.48 8.19
N LEU A 17 -8.16 1.97 8.61
CA LEU A 17 -7.26 1.26 9.54
C LEU A 17 -7.47 1.68 11.00
N ASN A 18 -8.39 2.59 11.27
CA ASN A 18 -8.66 3.05 12.63
C ASN A 18 -9.25 1.96 13.51
N SER A 19 -9.00 2.05 14.82
CA SER A 19 -9.62 1.19 15.82
C SER A 19 -11.13 1.45 15.93
N GLU A 20 -11.88 0.48 16.45
CA GLU A 20 -13.32 0.63 16.69
C GLU A 20 -13.64 1.80 17.65
N GLN A 21 -12.74 2.09 18.59
CA GLN A 21 -12.86 3.26 19.47
C GLN A 21 -12.83 4.57 18.67
N MET A 22 -11.88 4.71 17.74
CA MET A 22 -11.76 5.91 16.90
C MET A 22 -12.97 6.06 15.98
N LYS A 23 -13.42 4.96 15.36
CA LYS A 23 -14.64 4.94 14.53
C LYS A 23 -15.89 5.31 15.33
N SER A 24 -15.94 4.96 16.62
CA SER A 24 -17.09 5.28 17.48
C SER A 24 -17.37 6.77 17.57
N MET A 25 -16.34 7.62 17.49
CA MET A 25 -16.47 9.08 17.52
C MET A 25 -17.23 9.64 16.30
N LEU A 26 -17.35 8.87 15.23
CA LEU A 26 -17.98 9.29 13.97
C LEU A 26 -19.34 8.65 13.73
N ARG A 27 -19.80 7.74 14.61
CA ARG A 27 -21.12 7.08 14.49
C ARG A 27 -22.30 8.04 14.30
N PRO A 28 -22.35 9.24 14.94
CA PRO A 28 -23.45 10.17 14.71
C PRO A 28 -23.46 10.80 13.30
N HIS A 29 -22.35 10.70 12.57
CA HIS A 29 -22.12 11.43 11.33
C HIS A 29 -21.98 10.53 10.10
N VAL A 30 -21.51 9.30 10.30
CA VAL A 30 -21.19 8.36 9.23
C VAL A 30 -22.08 7.13 9.41
N PRO A 31 -22.85 6.72 8.38
CA PRO A 31 -23.64 5.50 8.46
C PRO A 31 -22.72 4.29 8.67
N PRO A 32 -23.22 3.20 9.30
CA PRO A 32 -22.47 1.97 9.40
C PRO A 32 -21.96 1.51 8.03
N ALA A 33 -20.66 1.26 7.92
CA ALA A 33 -20.06 0.79 6.70
C ALA A 33 -20.60 -0.60 6.34
N ALA A 34 -20.95 -0.82 5.08
CA ALA A 34 -21.29 -2.15 4.60
C ALA A 34 -20.07 -3.06 4.72
N ILE A 35 -20.27 -4.33 5.06
CA ILE A 35 -19.16 -5.30 5.24
C ILE A 35 -18.25 -5.33 4.00
N THR A 36 -18.82 -5.20 2.81
CA THR A 36 -18.11 -5.13 1.52
C THR A 36 -17.16 -3.93 1.39
N THR A 37 -17.42 -2.84 2.10
CA THR A 37 -16.58 -1.62 2.14
C THR A 37 -15.47 -1.68 3.19
N LEU A 38 -15.43 -2.73 4.01
CA LEU A 38 -14.38 -2.95 5.03
C LEU A 38 -13.19 -3.75 4.50
N ALA A 39 -13.12 -3.99 3.18
CA ALA A 39 -12.01 -4.71 2.57
C ALA A 39 -10.68 -4.00 2.85
N ARG A 40 -9.66 -4.79 3.23
CA ARG A 40 -8.29 -4.31 3.48
C ARG A 40 -7.32 -4.70 2.36
N SER A 41 -7.86 -5.30 1.30
CA SER A 41 -7.13 -5.79 0.15
C SER A 41 -7.89 -5.38 -1.10
N ALA A 42 -7.15 -5.05 -2.15
CA ALA A 42 -7.69 -4.69 -3.45
C ALA A 42 -6.94 -5.46 -4.54
N ILE A 43 -7.65 -5.75 -5.63
CA ILE A 43 -7.10 -6.40 -6.81
C ILE A 43 -7.12 -5.38 -7.93
N PHE A 44 -5.98 -5.23 -8.60
CA PHE A 44 -5.83 -4.34 -9.73
C PHE A 44 -5.45 -5.16 -10.96
N SER A 45 -6.21 -5.02 -12.03
CA SER A 45 -5.85 -5.59 -13.33
C SER A 45 -4.94 -4.62 -14.08
N ILE A 46 -3.81 -5.11 -14.58
CA ILE A 46 -2.81 -4.31 -15.29
C ILE A 46 -2.62 -4.92 -16.67
N THR A 47 -3.30 -4.37 -17.68
CA THR A 47 -3.20 -4.87 -19.05
C THR A 47 -1.91 -4.43 -19.75
N TYR A 48 -1.42 -3.21 -19.46
CA TYR A 48 -0.22 -2.64 -20.06
C TYR A 48 0.69 -2.06 -18.97
N PRO A 49 1.64 -2.86 -18.45
CA PRO A 49 2.61 -2.36 -17.48
C PRO A 49 3.42 -1.21 -18.07
N SER A 50 3.47 -0.08 -17.37
CA SER A 50 4.17 1.14 -17.81
C SER A 50 4.98 1.72 -16.65
N GLN A 51 6.14 2.31 -16.97
CA GLN A 51 6.98 3.04 -16.01
C GLN A 51 6.37 4.38 -15.58
N ASP A 52 5.30 4.82 -16.24
CA ASP A 52 4.62 6.08 -15.94
C ASP A 52 3.45 5.89 -14.97
N VAL A 53 3.23 4.67 -14.47
CA VAL A 53 2.08 4.35 -13.62
C VAL A 53 2.48 4.23 -12.15
N PHE A 54 1.75 4.97 -11.31
CA PHE A 54 1.94 5.01 -9.87
C PHE A 54 0.66 4.59 -9.13
N LEU A 55 0.82 3.79 -8.08
CA LEU A 55 -0.18 3.63 -7.04
C LEU A 55 -0.15 4.87 -6.15
N VAL A 56 -1.25 5.61 -6.09
CA VAL A 56 -1.35 6.83 -5.27
C VAL A 56 -2.22 6.51 -4.06
N ILE A 57 -1.65 6.69 -2.87
CA ILE A 57 -2.35 6.50 -1.60
C ILE A 57 -2.60 7.87 -1.01
N LYS A 58 -3.84 8.15 -0.63
CA LYS A 58 -4.25 9.40 -0.01
C LYS A 58 -4.77 9.12 1.40
N LEU A 59 -4.37 9.95 2.34
CA LEU A 59 -4.87 9.96 3.71
C LEU A 59 -5.83 11.15 3.85
N GLU A 60 -7.02 10.86 4.33
CA GLU A 60 -8.01 11.86 4.70
C GLU A 60 -8.19 11.84 6.22
N LYS A 61 -8.53 13.00 6.79
CA LYS A 61 -8.91 13.13 8.20
C LYS A 61 -10.23 13.86 8.33
N VAL A 62 -10.81 13.84 9.52
CA VAL A 62 -11.94 14.71 9.89
C VAL A 62 -11.51 16.17 9.72
N LEU A 63 -12.38 16.98 9.12
CA LEU A 63 -12.12 18.41 8.94
C LEU A 63 -11.86 19.05 10.31
N GLN A 64 -10.76 19.78 10.40
CA GLN A 64 -10.32 20.51 11.58
C GLN A 64 -10.22 22.00 11.24
N GLN A 65 -10.51 22.86 12.21
CA GLN A 65 -10.30 24.31 12.08
C GLN A 65 -8.83 24.65 12.34
N GLY A 66 -8.27 25.55 11.54
CA GLY A 66 -6.86 25.95 11.59
C GLY A 66 -6.09 25.57 10.32
N ASP A 67 -4.82 25.93 10.26
CA ASP A 67 -3.98 25.64 9.11
C ASP A 67 -3.59 24.15 9.07
N ILE A 68 -3.46 23.60 7.86
CA ILE A 68 -3.06 22.19 7.66
C ILE A 68 -1.69 21.88 8.30
N GLY A 69 -0.79 22.87 8.35
CA GLY A 69 0.52 22.75 9.00
C GLY A 69 0.40 22.49 10.50
N GLU A 70 -0.39 23.31 11.20
CA GLU A 70 -0.66 23.15 12.64
C GLU A 70 -1.40 21.83 12.92
N CYS A 71 -2.33 21.47 12.05
CA CYS A 71 -3.08 20.22 12.14
C CYS A 71 -2.19 18.97 12.03
N ALA A 72 -1.09 19.05 11.27
CA ALA A 72 -0.19 17.93 11.01
C ALA A 72 0.97 17.84 12.03
N GLU A 73 1.34 18.97 12.65
CA GLU A 73 2.47 19.06 13.57
C GLU A 73 2.45 17.96 14.65
N PRO A 74 1.33 17.68 15.38
CA PRO A 74 1.32 16.65 16.41
C PRO A 74 1.71 15.26 15.89
N TYR A 75 1.36 14.94 14.64
CA TYR A 75 1.66 13.66 14.01
C TYR A 75 3.14 13.54 13.58
N MET A 76 3.83 14.66 13.38
CA MET A 76 5.22 14.67 12.96
C MET A 76 6.19 14.68 14.14
N ILE A 77 5.87 15.43 15.20
CA ILE A 77 6.79 15.67 16.31
C ILE A 77 6.53 14.78 17.53
N MET A 78 5.29 14.33 17.75
CA MET A 78 4.97 13.50 18.91
C MET A 78 5.16 12.03 18.56
N LYS A 79 6.18 11.42 19.14
CA LYS A 79 6.39 9.97 19.06
C LYS A 79 5.65 9.26 20.17
N GLU A 80 5.26 8.01 19.94
CA GLU A 80 4.58 7.19 20.94
C GLU A 80 5.40 7.02 22.22
N ALA A 81 6.74 6.95 22.09
CA ALA A 81 7.67 6.92 23.22
C ALA A 81 7.56 8.15 24.16
N ASP A 82 7.08 9.29 23.66
CA ASP A 82 6.95 10.53 24.43
C ASP A 82 5.55 10.68 25.06
N ALA A 83 4.64 9.73 24.84
CA ALA A 83 3.26 9.80 25.33
C ALA A 83 3.17 9.93 26.87
N ALA A 84 4.05 9.25 27.60
CA ALA A 84 4.08 9.31 29.07
C ALA A 84 4.56 10.69 29.58
N LYS A 85 5.52 11.31 28.89
CA LYS A 85 6.08 12.62 29.26
C LYS A 85 5.12 13.76 28.91
N ASN A 86 4.36 13.60 27.83
CA ASN A 86 3.48 14.61 27.28
C ASN A 86 1.99 14.29 27.51
N LYS A 87 1.67 13.56 28.58
CA LYS A 87 0.31 13.06 28.85
C LYS A 87 -0.76 14.15 28.78
N GLU A 88 -0.56 15.28 29.47
CA GLU A 88 -1.52 16.38 29.47
C GLU A 88 -1.75 16.96 28.07
N LYS A 89 -0.68 17.14 27.28
CA LYS A 89 -0.76 17.61 25.90
C LYS A 89 -1.52 16.61 25.03
N LEU A 90 -1.26 15.31 25.20
CA LEU A 90 -1.95 14.26 24.47
C LEU A 90 -3.44 14.20 24.81
N ASP A 91 -3.79 14.34 26.09
CA ASP A 91 -5.19 14.34 26.55
C ASP A 91 -5.94 15.57 25.99
N LYS A 92 -5.30 16.74 25.93
CA LYS A 92 -5.86 17.93 25.26
C LYS A 92 -6.10 17.69 23.76
N LEU A 93 -5.15 17.08 23.05
CA LEU A 93 -5.29 16.77 21.62
C LEU A 93 -6.43 15.75 21.36
N LYS A 94 -6.58 14.75 22.22
CA LYS A 94 -7.69 13.79 22.15
C LYS A 94 -9.03 14.48 22.35
N SER A 95 -9.18 15.29 23.40
CA SER A 95 -10.40 16.04 23.65
C SER A 95 -10.76 16.98 22.50
N GLN A 96 -9.76 17.64 21.91
CA GLN A 96 -9.96 18.48 20.73
C GLN A 96 -10.40 17.66 19.50
N SER A 97 -9.82 16.48 19.29
CA SER A 97 -10.19 15.57 18.20
C SER A 97 -11.64 15.10 18.33
N GLU A 98 -12.08 14.78 19.55
CA GLU A 98 -13.47 14.43 19.86
C GLU A 98 -14.44 15.57 19.51
N GLN A 99 -14.10 16.81 19.88
CA GLN A 99 -14.90 18.00 19.55
C GLN A 99 -15.03 18.21 18.04
N PHE A 100 -13.94 18.02 17.28
CA PHE A 100 -14.00 18.08 15.82
C PHE A 100 -14.81 16.94 15.22
N CYS A 101 -14.70 15.72 15.75
CA CYS A 101 -15.54 14.61 15.30
C CYS A 101 -17.03 14.90 15.53
N GLN A 102 -17.39 15.46 16.69
CA GLN A 102 -18.78 15.79 17.01
C GLN A 102 -19.37 16.92 16.15
N ARG A 103 -18.56 17.93 15.80
CA ARG A 103 -19.03 19.10 15.05
C ARG A 103 -18.88 18.96 13.53
N LEU A 104 -17.78 18.34 13.10
CA LEU A 104 -17.33 18.28 11.70
C LEU A 104 -17.14 16.84 11.20
N GLY A 105 -17.59 15.83 11.94
CA GLY A 105 -17.40 14.41 11.60
C GLY A 105 -17.97 13.96 10.26
N LYS A 106 -18.87 14.75 9.65
CA LYS A 106 -19.37 14.52 8.28
C LYS A 106 -18.39 14.95 7.18
N TYR A 107 -17.45 15.82 7.51
CA TYR A 107 -16.53 16.42 6.54
C TYR A 107 -15.16 15.77 6.63
N ARG A 108 -14.52 15.65 5.47
CA ARG A 108 -13.17 15.13 5.32
C ARG A 108 -12.29 16.18 4.68
N MET A 109 -11.04 16.24 5.12
CA MET A 109 -10.01 17.05 4.50
C MET A 109 -8.84 16.16 4.07
N PRO A 110 -8.20 16.46 2.93
CA PRO A 110 -6.98 15.78 2.54
C PRO A 110 -5.88 16.10 3.57
N PHE A 111 -5.14 15.07 3.99
CA PHE A 111 -4.15 15.21 5.08
C PHE A 111 -2.73 14.96 4.60
N ALA A 112 -2.53 13.85 3.89
CA ALA A 112 -1.24 13.47 3.36
C ALA A 112 -1.42 12.51 2.19
N TRP A 113 -0.37 12.28 1.41
CA TRP A 113 -0.42 11.35 0.29
C TRP A 113 0.96 10.76 0.00
N THR A 114 0.99 9.65 -0.73
CA THR A 114 2.22 9.08 -1.27
C THR A 114 1.96 8.52 -2.66
N ALA A 115 3.02 8.37 -3.44
CA ALA A 115 2.99 7.76 -4.76
C ALA A 115 4.06 6.68 -4.84
N ILE A 116 3.64 5.45 -5.13
CA ILE A 116 4.49 4.28 -5.21
C ILE A 116 4.52 3.84 -6.67
N HIS A 117 5.73 3.65 -7.20
CA HIS A 117 5.89 3.18 -8.57
C HIS A 117 5.32 1.77 -8.72
N LEU A 118 4.38 1.58 -9.66
CA LEU A 118 3.65 0.32 -9.78
C LEU A 118 4.60 -0.83 -10.19
N MET A 119 5.62 -0.54 -11.00
CA MET A 119 6.58 -1.56 -11.46
C MET A 119 7.42 -2.12 -10.33
N ASN A 120 7.73 -1.32 -9.30
CA ASN A 120 8.48 -1.79 -8.12
C ASN A 120 7.68 -2.85 -7.34
N ILE A 121 6.35 -2.74 -7.34
CA ILE A 121 5.46 -3.69 -6.68
C ILE A 121 5.42 -5.00 -7.48
N VAL A 122 5.21 -4.89 -8.80
CA VAL A 122 5.14 -6.07 -9.69
C VAL A 122 6.46 -6.84 -9.72
N SER A 123 7.59 -6.12 -9.76
CA SER A 123 8.93 -6.73 -9.83
C SER A 123 9.34 -7.42 -8.52
N SER A 124 8.95 -6.84 -7.37
CA SER A 124 9.24 -7.45 -6.07
C SER A 124 8.36 -8.67 -5.81
N ALA A 125 7.08 -8.63 -6.20
CA ALA A 125 6.18 -9.78 -6.11
C ALA A 125 6.64 -10.99 -6.95
N GLY A 126 7.29 -10.76 -8.10
CA GLY A 126 7.83 -11.82 -8.96
C GLY A 126 9.20 -12.39 -8.52
N SER A 127 9.95 -11.72 -7.65
CA SER A 127 11.30 -12.17 -7.25
C SER A 127 11.31 -13.21 -6.12
N LEU A 128 10.20 -13.39 -5.38
CA LEU A 128 10.08 -14.46 -4.37
C LEU A 128 10.17 -15.88 -4.96
N GLU A 129 10.11 -16.03 -6.28
CA GLU A 129 10.21 -17.31 -6.99
C GLU A 129 11.56 -18.03 -6.81
N ARG A 130 12.63 -17.34 -6.32
CA ARG A 130 13.98 -17.92 -6.31
C ARG A 130 14.48 -18.47 -4.98
N ASP A 131 13.86 -18.13 -3.85
CA ASP A 131 14.39 -18.50 -2.52
C ASP A 131 13.67 -19.68 -1.86
N SER A 132 12.63 -20.24 -2.48
CA SER A 132 11.83 -21.34 -1.90
C SER A 132 12.02 -22.70 -2.58
N ALA A 133 13.01 -22.85 -3.45
CA ALA A 133 13.23 -24.07 -4.23
C ALA A 133 14.58 -24.76 -3.96
N GLU A 134 15.18 -24.57 -2.78
CA GLU A 134 16.45 -25.23 -2.45
C GLU A 134 16.52 -25.74 -1.00
N VAL A 135 15.50 -26.48 -0.57
CA VAL A 135 15.67 -27.44 0.53
C VAL A 135 14.91 -28.71 0.18
N GLU A 136 15.59 -29.84 0.31
CA GLU A 136 15.17 -31.22 0.03
C GLU A 136 15.45 -31.75 -1.39
N ILE A 137 16.63 -32.35 -1.56
CA ILE A 137 16.84 -33.82 -1.59
C ILE A 137 18.30 -34.08 -1.98
N ALA A 138 19.10 -34.62 -1.05
CA ALA A 138 20.32 -35.34 -1.39
C ALA A 138 20.74 -36.29 -0.25
N THR A 139 20.19 -37.51 -0.26
CA THR A 139 20.84 -38.69 0.31
C THR A 139 21.19 -39.63 -0.85
N GLY A 140 22.46 -40.05 -0.94
CA GLY A 140 22.90 -41.13 -1.84
C GLY A 140 24.22 -40.88 -2.57
N GLU A 141 25.28 -41.50 -2.06
CA GLU A 141 26.65 -41.49 -2.60
C GLU A 141 26.82 -42.26 -3.92
N ARG A 142 27.70 -41.79 -4.84
CA ARG A 142 28.82 -42.55 -5.49
C ARG A 142 29.46 -41.82 -6.71
N LYS A 143 30.72 -41.41 -6.52
CA LYS A 143 31.97 -41.61 -7.34
C LYS A 143 32.00 -41.43 -8.89
N GLY A 144 32.91 -40.56 -9.36
CA GLY A 144 33.63 -40.63 -10.67
C GLY A 144 33.59 -39.32 -11.50
N SER A 145 34.62 -38.46 -11.52
CA SER A 145 35.83 -38.45 -12.39
C SER A 145 35.67 -37.70 -13.74
N TRP A 146 36.39 -36.57 -13.85
CA TRP A 146 37.04 -35.95 -15.02
C TRP A 146 36.30 -35.81 -16.38
N SER A 147 36.08 -34.55 -16.80
CA SER A 147 36.75 -33.95 -17.99
C SER A 147 36.33 -32.50 -18.24
N GLU A 148 37.32 -31.63 -18.43
CA GLU A 148 37.21 -30.29 -19.03
C GLU A 148 36.69 -30.34 -20.48
N ARG A 149 35.89 -29.34 -20.90
CA ARG A 149 36.09 -28.56 -22.14
C ARG A 149 35.04 -27.46 -22.35
N ARG A 150 35.53 -26.21 -22.34
CA ARG A 150 35.26 -25.05 -23.23
C ARG A 150 33.92 -25.03 -24.01
N ASN A 151 33.17 -23.93 -23.95
CA ASN A 151 33.35 -22.77 -24.86
C ASN A 151 32.08 -21.87 -24.95
N SER A 152 32.29 -20.59 -24.65
CA SER A 152 31.70 -19.34 -25.19
C SER A 152 30.28 -19.29 -25.81
N SER A 153 29.49 -18.37 -25.24
CA SER A 153 28.70 -17.30 -25.91
C SER A 153 27.85 -17.64 -27.13
N ILE A 154 26.52 -17.57 -26.98
CA ILE A 154 25.70 -16.79 -27.92
C ILE A 154 24.39 -16.29 -27.28
N VAL A 155 24.26 -14.98 -27.34
CA VAL A 155 23.12 -14.08 -27.14
C VAL A 155 21.74 -14.75 -27.27
N GLY A 156 21.08 -15.00 -26.15
CA GLY A 156 19.67 -15.39 -26.08
C GLY A 156 18.77 -14.20 -25.74
N ARG A 157 18.43 -13.37 -26.72
CA ARG A 157 17.26 -12.49 -26.65
C ARG A 157 16.01 -13.39 -26.61
N ARG A 158 15.31 -13.46 -25.47
CA ARG A 158 13.90 -13.88 -25.37
C ARG A 158 13.17 -12.77 -24.62
N SER A 159 12.72 -11.74 -25.34
CA SER A 159 11.36 -11.63 -25.87
C SER A 159 10.31 -11.83 -24.78
N LEU A 160 9.82 -10.70 -24.26
CA LEU A 160 8.65 -10.55 -23.42
C LEU A 160 7.44 -11.12 -24.17
N GLU A 161 7.05 -12.35 -23.86
CA GLU A 161 5.88 -12.99 -24.45
C GLU A 161 4.59 -12.42 -23.84
N ARG A 162 4.02 -11.51 -24.63
CA ARG A 162 2.59 -11.23 -24.85
C ARG A 162 1.67 -12.36 -24.37
N THR A 163 0.90 -12.14 -23.31
CA THR A 163 -0.30 -12.95 -23.02
C THR A 163 -1.53 -12.32 -23.68
N THR A 164 -2.24 -13.17 -24.40
CA THR A 164 -3.38 -12.89 -25.26
C THR A 164 -4.70 -12.90 -24.49
N SER A 165 -5.65 -12.13 -25.00
CA SER A 165 -7.03 -11.94 -24.53
C SER A 165 -7.87 -13.22 -24.51
N GLY A 166 -8.70 -13.40 -23.47
CA GLY A 166 -9.75 -14.42 -23.35
C GLY A 166 -10.30 -14.44 -21.92
N ASP A 167 -11.62 -14.54 -21.75
CA ASP A 167 -12.39 -14.57 -20.49
C ASP A 167 -11.97 -15.72 -19.53
N GLU A 168 -10.74 -15.69 -19.02
CA GLU A 168 -10.38 -16.50 -17.86
C GLU A 168 -10.96 -15.84 -16.61
N ALA A 169 -11.95 -16.48 -16.02
CA ALA A 169 -12.38 -16.19 -14.65
C ALA A 169 -11.11 -16.10 -13.79
N CYS A 170 -10.80 -14.90 -13.30
CA CYS A 170 -9.54 -14.64 -12.60
C CYS A 170 -9.40 -15.65 -11.47
N ASN A 171 -8.48 -16.61 -11.59
CA ASN A 171 -8.31 -17.64 -10.58
C ASN A 171 -7.57 -17.05 -9.37
N LEU A 172 -8.35 -16.45 -8.47
CA LEU A 172 -7.84 -15.76 -7.29
C LEU A 172 -7.18 -16.72 -6.27
N THR A 173 -7.33 -18.03 -6.44
CA THR A 173 -6.76 -19.03 -5.51
C THR A 173 -5.24 -19.10 -5.58
N ASN A 174 -4.64 -18.72 -6.71
CA ASN A 174 -3.18 -18.66 -6.90
C ASN A 174 -2.63 -17.23 -6.79
N PHE A 175 -3.45 -16.26 -6.37
CA PHE A 175 -3.03 -14.86 -6.27
C PHE A 175 -2.12 -14.67 -5.04
N ARG A 176 -0.84 -14.40 -5.27
CA ARG A 176 0.09 -14.06 -4.19
C ARG A 176 -0.10 -12.59 -3.79
N PRO A 177 -0.52 -12.29 -2.55
CA PRO A 177 -0.70 -10.91 -2.13
C PRO A 177 0.65 -10.21 -1.98
N ALA A 178 0.75 -8.98 -2.47
CA ALA A 178 1.86 -8.09 -2.18
C ALA A 178 1.51 -7.23 -0.95
N THR A 179 2.32 -7.32 0.11
CA THR A 179 2.19 -6.45 1.29
C THR A 179 3.02 -5.20 1.09
N LEU A 180 2.38 -4.04 1.16
CA LEU A 180 3.04 -2.74 1.03
C LEU A 180 3.20 -2.11 2.42
N THR A 181 4.45 -1.87 2.81
CA THR A 181 4.76 -1.05 3.99
C THR A 181 5.14 0.35 3.54
N VAL A 182 4.32 1.33 3.89
CA VAL A 182 4.53 2.73 3.53
C VAL A 182 4.96 3.50 4.76
N THR A 183 6.21 3.98 4.75
CA THR A 183 6.79 4.70 5.88
C THR A 183 6.80 6.21 5.70
N ASN A 184 6.64 6.69 4.46
CA ASN A 184 6.76 8.10 4.12
C ASN A 184 5.51 8.60 3.39
N PHE A 185 4.97 9.71 3.88
CA PHE A 185 3.89 10.46 3.27
C PHE A 185 4.28 11.92 3.12
N PHE A 186 3.88 12.52 2.02
CA PHE A 186 3.95 13.95 1.82
C PHE A 186 2.75 14.59 2.51
N LYS A 187 3.00 15.60 3.35
CA LYS A 187 1.94 16.43 3.92
C LYS A 187 1.16 17.09 2.79
N GLN A 188 -0.17 17.14 2.91
CA GLN A 188 -0.98 17.94 1.99
C GLN A 188 -0.67 19.43 2.20
N GLU A 189 -0.32 20.13 1.13
CA GLU A 189 -0.23 21.59 1.14
C GLU A 189 -1.61 22.19 0.80
N GLY A 190 -1.93 23.32 1.44
CA GLY A 190 -3.19 24.05 1.29
C GLY A 190 -3.12 25.10 0.19
#